data_AF-W2HB54-F1
#
_entry.id   AF-W2HB54-F1
#
_cell.length_a   1.000
_cell.length_b   1.000
_cell.length_c   1.000
_cell.angle_alpha   90.00
_cell.angle_beta   90.00
_cell.angle_gamma   90.00
#
_symmetry.space_group_name_H-M   'P 1'
#
loop_
_entity.id
_entity.type
_entity.pdbx_description
1 polymer ?
#
loop_
_entity_poly.entity_id
_entity_poly.type
_entity_poly.pdbx_seq_one_letter_code
_entity_poly.pdbx_strand_id
1 'polypeptide(L)'
;MTFGVQRILLLVALSVAVLKPFTATHGAPAESVFDVAAKAEEAAASKERNLQRNIADDRVNILYCTACGYQQNFNQIKTYLEDTFPHLVDRVYGANYEVDPYKTMLAQFLGYAQATAMILLLFGEYILPALGVDMTMLRWARDNRIAAFFIVMFMGTAASSLTASGAFEIYFNDDLIFSKLETGRWPTLLEVSNSIGEYGLLESVAA
;
A
#
# COMPACT_ATOMS: atom_id res chain seq x y z
N MET A 1 -35.25 -10.64 -28.78
CA MET A 1 -33.90 -10.98 -28.28
C MET A 1 -33.48 -10.13 -27.06
N THR A 2 -34.42 -9.61 -26.28
CA THR A 2 -34.17 -8.68 -25.15
C THR A 2 -34.15 -9.37 -23.77
N PHE A 3 -34.59 -10.62 -23.69
CA PHE A 3 -34.74 -11.35 -22.41
C PHE A 3 -33.43 -11.93 -21.84
N GLY A 4 -32.39 -12.12 -22.67
CA GLY A 4 -31.09 -12.65 -22.23
C GLY A 4 -30.26 -11.63 -21.48
N VAL A 5 -30.17 -10.40 -22.01
CA VAL A 5 -29.41 -9.30 -21.40
C VAL A 5 -30.04 -8.84 -20.09
N GLN A 6 -31.38 -8.79 -20.00
CA GLN A 6 -32.09 -8.40 -18.78
C GLN A 6 -31.96 -9.45 -17.67
N ARG A 7 -31.84 -10.74 -18.00
CA ARG A 7 -31.57 -11.82 -17.03
C ARG A 7 -30.13 -11.83 -16.54
N ILE A 8 -29.15 -11.52 -17.41
CA ILE A 8 -27.75 -11.40 -17.00
C ILE A 8 -27.57 -10.15 -16.13
N LEU A 9 -28.22 -9.02 -16.46
CA LEU A 9 -28.21 -7.81 -15.63
C LEU A 9 -28.87 -8.05 -14.26
N LEU A 10 -29.97 -8.82 -14.21
CA LEU A 10 -30.64 -9.18 -12.97
C LEU A 10 -29.83 -10.18 -12.13
N LEU A 11 -29.11 -11.12 -12.75
CA LEU A 11 -28.24 -12.06 -12.02
C LEU A 11 -26.99 -11.38 -11.45
N VAL A 12 -26.44 -10.39 -12.15
CA VAL A 12 -25.32 -9.56 -11.65
C VAL A 12 -25.80 -8.59 -10.55
N ALA A 13 -27.01 -8.04 -10.67
CA ALA A 13 -27.60 -7.21 -9.61
C ALA A 13 -27.99 -8.02 -8.36
N LEU A 14 -28.43 -9.28 -8.52
CA LEU A 14 -28.78 -10.17 -7.42
C LEU A 14 -27.54 -10.71 -6.69
N SER A 15 -26.41 -10.89 -7.38
CA SER A 15 -25.13 -11.23 -6.72
C SER A 15 -24.56 -10.08 -5.87
N VAL A 16 -24.91 -8.83 -6.19
CA VAL A 16 -24.50 -7.64 -5.40
C VAL A 16 -25.43 -7.42 -4.19
N ALA A 17 -26.64 -7.99 -4.18
CA ALA A 17 -27.64 -7.74 -3.14
C ALA A 17 -27.66 -8.78 -1.98
N VAL A 18 -26.95 -9.91 -2.11
CA VAL A 18 -27.00 -11.01 -1.12
C VAL A 18 -25.80 -11.03 -0.16
N LEU A 19 -24.81 -10.15 -0.35
CA LEU A 19 -23.73 -9.92 0.60
C LEU A 19 -23.97 -8.61 1.37
N LYS A 20 -24.79 -8.68 2.41
CA LYS A 20 -24.75 -7.75 3.56
C LYS A 20 -24.06 -8.49 4.71
N PRO A 21 -23.18 -7.84 5.49
CA PRO A 21 -23.67 -6.93 6.52
C PRO A 21 -22.86 -5.63 6.70
N PHE A 22 -23.56 -4.61 7.18
CA PHE A 22 -23.15 -3.73 8.29
C PHE A 22 -21.64 -3.58 8.55
N THR A 23 -21.05 -2.44 8.18
CA THR A 23 -20.25 -1.59 9.08
C THR A 23 -19.78 -0.30 8.39
N ALA A 24 -20.01 0.80 9.10
CA ALA A 24 -19.21 2.02 9.13
C ALA A 24 -19.07 2.84 7.84
N THR A 25 -20.00 3.79 7.67
CA THR A 25 -19.66 5.12 7.18
C THR A 25 -18.55 5.72 8.06
N HIS A 26 -17.29 5.61 7.63
CA HIS A 26 -16.21 6.44 8.16
C HIS A 26 -16.39 7.86 7.59
N GLY A 27 -17.20 8.66 8.28
CA GLY A 27 -16.79 10.04 8.52
C GLY A 27 -15.52 9.98 9.36
N ALA A 28 -14.52 10.78 9.02
CA ALA A 28 -13.27 10.88 9.76
C ALA A 28 -13.55 10.91 11.27
N PRO A 29 -13.09 9.92 12.06
CA PRO A 29 -13.29 9.96 13.49
C PRO A 29 -12.40 11.06 14.05
N ALA A 30 -13.00 12.05 14.70
CA ALA A 30 -12.31 12.79 15.74
C ALA A 30 -11.93 11.75 16.81
N GLU A 31 -10.65 11.40 16.84
CA GLU A 31 -10.05 10.47 17.80
C GLU A 31 -10.47 10.86 19.22
N SER A 32 -11.17 9.98 19.93
CA SER A 32 -11.68 10.34 21.26
C SER A 32 -10.51 10.47 22.23
N VAL A 33 -10.60 11.35 23.23
CA VAL A 33 -9.53 11.55 24.24
C VAL A 33 -9.18 10.24 24.95
N PHE A 34 -10.13 9.30 25.02
CA PHE A 34 -9.93 7.96 25.56
C PHE A 34 -9.08 7.08 24.63
N ASP A 35 -9.25 7.18 23.31
CA ASP A 35 -8.43 6.44 22.32
C ASP A 35 -6.98 6.95 22.31
N VAL A 36 -6.78 8.26 22.44
CA VAL A 36 -5.44 8.86 22.51
C VAL A 36 -4.74 8.48 23.82
N ALA A 37 -5.47 8.52 24.95
CA ALA A 37 -4.92 8.11 26.23
C ALA A 37 -4.57 6.61 26.26
N ALA A 38 -5.42 5.76 25.67
CA ALA A 38 -5.16 4.33 25.53
C ALA A 38 -3.92 4.06 24.66
N LYS A 39 -3.80 4.72 23.49
CA LYS A 39 -2.59 4.61 22.64
C LYS A 39 -1.33 5.07 23.35
N ALA A 40 -1.41 6.15 24.14
CA ALA A 40 -0.27 6.65 24.90
C ALA A 40 0.16 5.66 26.00
N GLU A 41 -0.80 5.02 26.68
CA GLU A 41 -0.53 3.99 27.70
C GLU A 41 0.05 2.71 27.07
N GLU A 42 -0.46 2.28 25.92
CA GLU A 42 0.09 1.16 25.15
C GLU A 42 1.50 1.43 24.63
N ALA A 43 1.76 2.65 24.12
CA ALA A 43 3.09 3.06 23.65
C ALA A 43 4.10 3.14 24.80
N ALA A 44 3.67 3.63 25.98
CA ALA A 44 4.50 3.66 27.18
C ALA A 44 4.83 2.25 27.68
N ALA A 45 3.84 1.35 27.74
CA ALA A 45 4.05 -0.05 28.11
C ALA A 45 4.96 -0.78 27.12
N SER A 46 4.89 -0.44 25.83
CA SER A 46 5.77 -1.01 24.82
C SER A 46 7.21 -0.50 24.92
N LYS A 47 7.40 0.78 25.23
CA LYS A 47 8.70 1.36 25.55
C LYS A 47 9.35 0.64 26.74
N GLU A 48 8.60 0.37 27.81
CA GLU A 48 9.10 -0.39 28.97
C GLU A 48 9.47 -1.84 28.63
N ARG A 49 8.68 -2.52 27.79
CA ARG A 49 9.01 -3.87 27.29
C ARG A 49 10.28 -3.88 26.45
N ASN A 50 10.48 -2.84 25.63
CA ASN A 50 11.68 -2.69 24.81
C ASN A 50 12.93 -2.49 25.67
N LEU A 51 12.85 -1.72 26.75
CA LEU A 51 13.93 -1.51 27.71
C LEU A 51 14.34 -2.79 28.46
N GLN A 52 13.39 -3.70 28.75
CA GLN A 52 13.69 -4.95 29.45
C GLN A 52 14.16 -6.11 28.56
N ARG A 53 14.19 -5.91 27.24
CA ARG A 53 14.59 -6.96 26.31
C ARG A 53 16.10 -7.07 26.16
N ASN A 54 16.53 -8.28 25.80
CA ASN A 54 17.92 -8.56 25.50
C ASN A 54 18.30 -7.89 24.17
N ILE A 55 19.40 -7.15 24.13
CA ILE A 55 19.94 -6.48 22.91
C ILE A 55 20.14 -7.49 21.76
N ALA A 56 20.29 -8.77 22.11
CA ALA A 56 20.38 -9.86 21.15
C ALA A 56 19.08 -10.16 20.37
N ASP A 57 17.95 -9.52 20.67
CA ASP A 57 16.66 -9.71 19.95
C ASP A 57 16.16 -8.45 19.22
N ASP A 58 16.97 -7.38 19.18
CA ASP A 58 16.55 -6.13 18.57
C ASP A 58 16.46 -6.23 17.05
N ARG A 59 15.32 -5.78 16.50
CA ARG A 59 15.01 -5.75 15.07
C ARG A 59 14.42 -4.41 14.65
N VAL A 60 14.81 -3.97 13.46
CA VAL A 60 14.23 -2.79 12.80
C VAL A 60 13.44 -3.28 11.59
N ASN A 61 12.17 -2.90 11.50
CA ASN A 61 11.33 -3.19 10.34
C ASN A 61 10.93 -1.88 9.67
N ILE A 62 11.24 -1.75 8.38
CA ILE A 62 10.95 -0.55 7.60
C ILE A 62 9.85 -0.90 6.60
N LEU A 63 8.66 -0.33 6.79
CA LEU A 63 7.54 -0.46 5.87
C LEU A 63 7.59 0.70 4.88
N TYR A 64 7.71 0.41 3.58
CA TYR A 64 7.79 1.45 2.56
C TYR A 64 6.92 1.14 1.34
N CYS A 65 6.50 2.20 0.64
CA CYS A 65 5.80 2.08 -0.64
C CYS A 65 6.74 1.61 -1.75
N THR A 66 6.63 0.35 -2.17
CA THR A 66 7.42 -0.19 -3.30
C THR A 66 7.02 0.43 -4.64
N ALA A 67 5.72 0.69 -4.86
CA ALA A 67 5.19 1.35 -6.04
C ALA A 67 5.70 2.80 -6.22
N CYS A 68 6.17 3.43 -5.14
CA CYS A 68 6.66 4.81 -5.13
C CYS A 68 8.18 4.91 -5.38
N GLY A 69 8.89 3.78 -5.48
CA GLY A 69 10.34 3.77 -5.69
C GLY A 69 11.18 4.06 -4.44
N TYR A 70 10.64 3.88 -3.23
CA TYR A 70 11.34 4.20 -1.97
C TYR A 70 12.42 3.18 -1.55
N GLN A 71 12.70 2.18 -2.39
CA GLN A 71 13.73 1.17 -2.13
C GLN A 71 15.12 1.79 -1.93
N GLN A 72 15.44 2.87 -2.64
CA GLN A 72 16.73 3.56 -2.48
C GLN A 72 16.83 4.26 -1.12
N ASN A 73 15.74 4.89 -0.65
CA ASN A 73 15.68 5.50 0.68
C ASN A 73 15.83 4.43 1.79
N PHE A 74 15.18 3.28 1.61
CA PHE A 74 15.35 2.13 2.50
C PHE A 74 16.81 1.68 2.55
N ASN A 75 17.46 1.47 1.40
CA ASN A 75 18.85 1.03 1.35
C ASN A 75 19.80 2.02 2.05
N GLN A 76 19.59 3.32 1.86
CA GLN A 76 20.39 4.36 2.53
C GLN A 76 20.26 4.30 4.05
N ILE A 77 19.03 4.19 4.56
CA ILE A 77 18.78 4.09 6.01
C ILE A 77 19.33 2.78 6.55
N LYS A 78 19.15 1.67 5.83
CA LYS A 78 19.69 0.37 6.20
C LYS A 78 21.20 0.44 6.37
N THR A 79 21.94 0.90 5.36
CA THR A 79 23.41 1.03 5.45
C THR A 79 23.82 1.93 6.61
N TYR A 80 23.16 3.07 6.78
CA TYR A 80 23.46 3.98 7.89
C TYR A 80 23.23 3.35 9.28
N LEU A 81 22.16 2.58 9.46
CA LEU A 81 21.86 1.90 10.71
C LEU A 81 22.84 0.76 10.99
N GLU A 82 23.21 0.00 9.98
CA GLU A 82 24.20 -1.07 10.09
C GLU A 82 25.60 -0.52 10.43
N ASP A 83 25.96 0.65 9.88
CA ASP A 83 27.21 1.34 10.19
C ASP A 83 27.22 1.93 11.61
N THR A 84 26.09 2.48 12.07
CA THR A 84 25.98 3.15 13.38
C THR A 84 25.82 2.16 14.53
N PHE A 85 25.13 1.04 14.29
CA PHE A 85 24.77 0.04 15.29
C PHE A 85 25.19 -1.36 14.83
N PRO A 86 26.41 -1.82 15.18
CA PRO A 86 26.92 -3.11 14.73
C PRO A 86 26.11 -4.32 15.24
N HIS A 87 25.28 -4.13 16.27
CA HIS A 87 24.35 -5.16 16.76
C HIS A 87 23.08 -5.28 15.90
N LEU A 88 22.76 -4.30 15.03
CA LEU A 88 21.60 -4.36 14.13
C LEU A 88 21.95 -4.90 12.74
N VAL A 89 23.21 -5.26 12.50
CA VAL A 89 23.67 -5.86 11.24
C VAL A 89 22.85 -7.13 10.94
N ASP A 90 22.32 -7.22 9.72
CA ASP A 90 21.40 -8.27 9.24
C ASP A 90 20.02 -8.34 9.95
N ARG A 91 19.69 -7.37 10.81
CA ARG A 91 18.41 -7.29 11.55
C ARG A 91 17.54 -6.10 11.16
N VAL A 92 17.87 -5.49 10.02
CA VAL A 92 17.06 -4.46 9.36
C VAL A 92 16.28 -5.09 8.22
N TYR A 93 14.98 -5.26 8.42
CA TYR A 93 14.06 -5.82 7.44
C TYR A 93 13.33 -4.70 6.70
N GLY A 94 13.08 -4.93 5.41
CA GLY A 94 12.28 -4.06 4.57
C GLY A 94 11.07 -4.82 4.06
N ALA A 95 9.87 -4.26 4.24
CA ALA A 95 8.63 -4.83 3.72
C ALA A 95 7.78 -3.77 3.02
N ASN A 96 6.89 -4.23 2.14
CA ASN A 96 5.98 -3.33 1.44
C ASN A 96 4.87 -2.86 2.39
N TYR A 97 4.60 -1.57 2.40
CA TYR A 97 3.45 -1.03 3.13
C TYR A 97 2.14 -1.52 2.51
N GLU A 98 1.32 -2.20 3.31
CA GLU A 98 0.03 -2.72 2.87
C GLU A 98 -0.99 -1.58 2.75
N VAL A 99 -1.37 -1.28 1.51
CA VAL A 99 -2.44 -0.33 1.24
C VAL A 99 -3.78 -1.01 1.48
N ASP A 100 -4.76 -0.23 1.96
CA ASP A 100 -6.15 -0.66 2.15
C ASP A 100 -6.61 -1.66 1.06
N PRO A 101 -7.10 -2.85 1.42
CA PRO A 101 -7.48 -3.90 0.48
C PRO A 101 -8.43 -3.41 -0.61
N TYR A 102 -9.30 -2.44 -0.33
CA TYR A 102 -10.21 -1.88 -1.35
C TYR A 102 -9.46 -1.18 -2.49
N LYS A 103 -8.39 -0.44 -2.17
CA LYS A 103 -7.56 0.26 -3.17
C LYS A 103 -6.76 -0.75 -3.98
N THR A 104 -6.24 -1.78 -3.33
CA THR A 104 -5.49 -2.86 -3.97
C THR A 104 -6.38 -3.65 -4.94
N MET A 105 -7.61 -4.00 -4.54
CA MET A 105 -8.57 -4.66 -5.44
C MET A 105 -8.93 -3.80 -6.65
N LEU A 106 -9.17 -2.50 -6.44
CA LEU A 106 -9.49 -1.58 -7.53
C LEU A 106 -8.30 -1.40 -8.50
N ALA A 107 -7.08 -1.30 -7.97
CA ALA A 107 -5.86 -1.24 -8.79
C ALA A 107 -5.67 -2.52 -9.61
N GLN A 108 -5.88 -3.70 -9.02
CA GLN A 108 -5.82 -4.98 -9.74
C GLN A 108 -6.89 -5.06 -10.84
N PHE A 109 -8.12 -4.65 -10.54
CA PHE A 109 -9.19 -4.59 -11.53
C PHE A 109 -8.85 -3.68 -12.71
N LEU A 110 -8.31 -2.49 -12.44
CA LEU A 110 -7.86 -1.57 -13.49
C LEU A 110 -6.70 -2.14 -14.30
N GLY A 111 -5.77 -2.87 -13.66
CA GLY A 111 -4.68 -3.56 -14.35
C GLY A 111 -5.17 -4.65 -15.29
N TYR A 112 -6.13 -5.49 -14.85
CA TYR A 112 -6.76 -6.50 -15.70
C TYR A 112 -7.58 -5.86 -16.83
N ALA A 113 -8.29 -4.77 -16.55
CA ALA A 113 -9.03 -4.02 -17.55
C ALA A 113 -8.09 -3.43 -18.61
N GLN A 114 -6.95 -2.86 -18.20
CA GLN A 114 -5.92 -2.34 -19.11
C GLN A 114 -5.35 -3.45 -19.99
N ALA A 115 -4.95 -4.59 -19.41
CA ALA A 115 -4.41 -5.72 -20.15
C ALA A 115 -5.44 -6.25 -21.18
N THR A 116 -6.70 -6.39 -20.74
CA THR A 116 -7.81 -6.81 -21.62
C THR A 116 -8.02 -5.79 -22.75
N ALA A 117 -8.06 -4.49 -22.44
CA ALA A 117 -8.23 -3.44 -23.43
C ALA A 117 -7.09 -3.43 -24.46
N MET A 118 -5.85 -3.68 -24.03
CA MET A 118 -4.70 -3.81 -24.93
C MET A 118 -4.85 -5.01 -25.88
N ILE A 119 -5.25 -6.18 -25.36
CA ILE A 119 -5.50 -7.38 -26.16
C ILE A 119 -6.62 -7.13 -27.17
N LEU A 120 -7.71 -6.50 -26.76
CA LEU A 120 -8.83 -6.18 -27.65
C LEU A 120 -8.43 -5.15 -28.71
N LEU A 121 -7.57 -4.17 -28.39
CA LEU A 121 -7.09 -3.20 -29.36
C LEU A 121 -6.25 -3.85 -30.48
N LEU A 122 -5.49 -4.90 -30.15
CA LEU A 122 -4.65 -5.63 -31.11
C LEU A 122 -5.38 -6.75 -31.87
N PHE A 123 -6.21 -7.54 -31.17
CA PHE A 123 -6.82 -8.77 -31.69
C PHE A 123 -8.35 -8.76 -31.66
N GLY A 124 -8.98 -7.65 -31.29
CA GLY A 124 -10.42 -7.57 -31.09
C GLY A 124 -11.24 -7.92 -32.33
N GLU A 125 -10.70 -7.75 -33.53
CA GLU A 125 -11.38 -8.11 -34.78
C GLU A 125 -11.63 -9.61 -34.95
N TYR A 126 -10.79 -10.43 -34.33
CA TYR A 126 -10.95 -11.89 -34.32
C TYR A 126 -11.73 -12.36 -33.09
N ILE A 127 -11.53 -11.70 -31.95
CA ILE A 127 -12.09 -12.11 -30.66
C ILE A 127 -13.56 -11.70 -30.52
N LEU A 128 -13.91 -10.43 -30.72
CA LEU A 128 -15.26 -9.94 -30.44
C LEU A 128 -16.35 -10.59 -31.31
N PRO A 129 -16.14 -10.82 -32.64
CA PRO A 129 -17.13 -11.51 -33.46
C PRO A 129 -17.32 -12.97 -33.05
N ALA A 130 -16.25 -13.65 -32.61
CA ALA A 130 -16.33 -15.01 -32.10
C ALA A 130 -17.14 -15.10 -30.79
N LEU A 131 -17.17 -14.03 -30.00
CA LEU A 131 -17.99 -13.91 -28.78
C LEU A 131 -19.39 -13.33 -29.05
N GLY A 132 -19.70 -12.91 -30.28
CA GLY A 132 -20.99 -12.29 -30.62
C GLY A 132 -21.24 -10.93 -29.95
N VAL A 133 -20.19 -10.23 -29.54
CA VAL A 133 -20.25 -8.92 -28.86
C VAL A 133 -20.25 -7.79 -29.88
N ASP A 134 -20.95 -6.70 -29.57
CA ASP A 134 -21.03 -5.53 -30.44
C ASP A 134 -19.64 -4.88 -30.66
N MET A 135 -19.37 -4.52 -31.92
CA MET A 135 -18.09 -3.99 -32.39
C MET A 135 -18.04 -2.45 -32.36
N THR A 136 -19.12 -1.77 -31.98
CA THR A 136 -19.23 -0.30 -32.02
C THR A 136 -18.09 0.39 -31.25
N MET A 137 -17.81 -0.04 -30.02
CA MET A 137 -16.73 0.52 -29.20
C MET A 137 -15.34 0.23 -29.77
N LEU A 138 -15.14 -0.97 -30.32
CA LEU A 138 -13.87 -1.36 -30.93
C LEU A 138 -13.60 -0.57 -32.23
N ARG A 139 -14.63 -0.34 -33.05
CA ARG A 139 -14.52 0.48 -34.27
C ARG A 139 -14.10 1.90 -33.94
N TRP A 140 -14.75 2.52 -32.95
CA TRP A 140 -14.36 3.86 -32.49
C TRP A 140 -12.90 3.91 -32.00
N ALA A 141 -12.49 2.91 -31.21
CA ALA A 141 -11.12 2.82 -30.69
C ALA A 141 -10.09 2.62 -31.82
N ARG A 142 -10.43 1.86 -32.87
CA ARG A 142 -9.57 1.64 -34.03
C ARG A 142 -9.43 2.90 -34.89
N ASP A 143 -10.55 3.57 -35.15
CA ASP A 143 -10.56 4.84 -35.91
C ASP A 143 -9.72 5.92 -35.20
N ASN A 144 -9.63 5.84 -33.87
CA ASN A 144 -8.83 6.73 -33.04
C ASN A 144 -7.69 6.01 -32.29
N ARG A 145 -6.92 5.17 -32.99
CA ARG A 145 -5.87 4.30 -32.39
C ARG A 145 -4.91 5.00 -31.43
N ILE A 146 -4.53 6.26 -31.73
CA ILE A 146 -3.64 7.05 -30.87
C ILE A 146 -4.35 7.43 -29.56
N ALA A 147 -5.58 7.93 -29.65
CA ALA A 147 -6.36 8.30 -28.47
C ALA A 147 -6.70 7.07 -27.61
N ALA A 148 -7.11 5.97 -28.24
CA ALA A 148 -7.38 4.71 -27.56
C ALA A 148 -6.14 4.19 -26.80
N PHE A 149 -4.96 4.25 -27.43
CA PHE A 149 -3.71 3.90 -26.77
C PHE A 149 -3.43 4.77 -25.53
N PHE A 150 -3.60 6.10 -25.63
CA PHE A 150 -3.41 6.99 -24.48
C PHE A 150 -4.41 6.70 -23.34
N ILE A 151 -5.66 6.38 -23.65
CA ILE A 151 -6.66 6.01 -22.63
C ILE A 151 -6.24 4.74 -21.89
N VAL A 152 -5.80 3.71 -22.63
CA VAL A 152 -5.34 2.45 -22.04
C VAL A 152 -4.08 2.68 -21.19
N MET A 153 -3.13 3.49 -21.66
CA MET A 153 -1.95 3.84 -20.88
C MET A 153 -2.30 4.63 -19.60
N PHE A 154 -3.21 5.60 -19.69
CA PHE A 154 -3.64 6.40 -18.55
C PHE A 154 -4.38 5.55 -17.50
N MET A 155 -5.14 4.54 -17.93
CA MET A 155 -5.77 3.56 -17.03
C MET A 155 -4.71 2.82 -16.19
N GLY A 156 -3.58 2.45 -16.80
CA GLY A 156 -2.46 1.86 -16.07
C GLY A 156 -1.82 2.82 -15.08
N THR A 157 -1.61 4.07 -15.48
CA THR A 157 -1.12 5.12 -14.56
C THR A 157 -2.07 5.33 -13.38
N ALA A 158 -3.37 5.32 -13.61
CA ALA A 158 -4.38 5.41 -12.56
C ALA A 158 -4.34 4.19 -11.63
N ALA A 159 -4.21 2.97 -12.16
CA ALA A 159 -4.05 1.77 -11.34
C ALA A 159 -2.82 1.87 -10.41
N SER A 160 -1.69 2.31 -10.95
CA SER A 160 -0.45 2.48 -10.18
C SER A 160 -0.59 3.56 -9.10
N SER A 161 -1.29 4.67 -9.38
CA SER A 161 -1.48 5.73 -8.39
C SER A 161 -2.33 5.30 -7.19
N LEU A 162 -3.25 4.35 -7.37
CA LEU A 162 -4.04 3.79 -6.27
C LEU A 162 -3.18 2.97 -5.29
N THR A 163 -2.13 2.31 -5.80
CA THR A 163 -1.17 1.54 -4.98
C THR A 163 -0.04 2.39 -4.40
N ALA A 164 0.10 3.64 -4.86
CA ALA A 164 1.13 4.56 -4.39
C ALA A 164 0.70 5.23 -3.07
N SER A 165 0.83 4.51 -1.95
CA SER A 165 0.50 5.06 -0.62
C SER A 165 1.41 6.21 -0.18
N GLY A 166 2.63 6.29 -0.71
CA GLY A 166 3.63 7.26 -0.27
C GLY A 166 4.11 7.04 1.17
N ALA A 167 3.78 5.90 1.77
CA ALA A 167 4.12 5.56 3.13
C ALA A 167 5.61 5.22 3.26
N PHE A 168 6.21 5.66 4.36
CA PHE A 168 7.54 5.28 4.80
C PHE A 168 7.54 5.30 6.33
N GLU A 169 7.59 4.12 6.93
CA GLU A 169 7.45 3.94 8.37
C GLU A 169 8.58 3.06 8.90
N ILE A 170 9.13 3.44 10.05
CA ILE A 170 10.22 2.74 10.71
C ILE A 170 9.70 2.24 12.05
N TYR A 171 9.77 0.93 12.23
CA TYR A 171 9.42 0.23 13.46
C TYR A 171 10.67 -0.33 14.11
N PHE A 172 10.75 -0.23 15.42
CA PHE A 172 11.74 -0.93 16.23
C PHE A 172 11.01 -1.87 17.17
N ASN A 173 11.23 -3.17 16.97
CA ASN A 173 10.58 -4.22 17.74
C ASN A 173 9.06 -4.03 17.90
N ASP A 174 8.41 -3.72 16.78
CA ASP A 174 6.97 -3.50 16.66
C ASP A 174 6.46 -2.13 17.17
N ASP A 175 7.33 -1.28 17.71
CA ASP A 175 6.99 0.11 18.07
C ASP A 175 7.29 1.07 16.92
N LEU A 176 6.31 1.90 16.57
CA LEU A 176 6.45 2.92 15.54
C LEU A 176 7.37 4.05 16.05
N ILE A 177 8.55 4.17 15.46
CA ILE A 177 9.47 5.28 15.76
C ILE A 177 9.18 6.48 14.88
N PHE A 178 8.93 6.24 13.60
CA PHE A 178 8.76 7.31 12.63
C PHE A 178 7.75 6.90 11.57
N SER A 179 6.77 7.78 11.30
CA SER A 179 5.90 7.69 10.14
C SER A 179 6.00 8.97 9.30
N LYS A 180 6.32 8.80 8.02
CA LYS A 180 6.25 9.88 7.03
C LYS A 180 4.82 10.38 6.82
N LEU A 181 3.82 9.52 6.99
CA LEU A 181 2.40 9.89 6.82
C LEU A 181 1.94 10.84 7.93
N GLU A 182 2.43 10.64 9.15
CA GLU A 182 2.10 11.48 10.31
C GLU A 182 2.89 12.79 10.30
N THR A 183 4.20 12.71 10.02
CA THR A 183 5.10 13.88 10.10
C THR A 183 5.09 14.73 8.84
N GLY A 184 4.65 14.19 7.70
CA GLY A 184 4.65 14.87 6.39
C GLY A 184 6.04 15.19 5.84
N ARG A 185 7.12 14.74 6.50
CA ARG A 185 8.51 15.01 6.11
C ARG A 185 9.30 13.73 5.94
N TRP A 186 10.46 13.84 5.30
CA TRP A 186 11.43 12.74 5.27
C TRP A 186 12.19 12.67 6.60
N PRO A 187 12.48 11.45 7.12
CA PRO A 187 13.26 11.29 8.32
C PRO A 187 14.69 11.75 8.07
N THR A 188 15.26 12.46 9.04
CA THR A 188 16.70 12.72 9.04
C THR A 188 17.43 11.52 9.65
N LEU A 189 18.60 11.16 9.12
CA LEU A 189 19.35 10.00 9.62
C LEU A 189 19.65 10.12 11.13
N LEU A 190 19.98 11.33 11.59
CA LEU A 190 20.25 11.62 13.00
C LEU A 190 19.02 11.41 13.88
N GLU A 191 17.84 11.84 13.43
CA GLU A 191 16.57 11.63 14.14
C GLU A 191 16.27 10.15 14.33
N VAL A 192 16.42 9.34 13.27
CA VAL A 192 16.23 7.89 13.36
C VAL A 192 17.21 7.26 14.35
N SER A 193 18.49 7.64 14.29
CA SER A 193 19.50 7.11 15.24
C SER A 193 19.23 7.52 16.68
N ASN A 194 18.81 8.76 16.92
CA ASN A 194 18.52 9.27 18.26
C ASN A 194 17.29 8.58 18.85
N SER A 195 16.23 8.41 18.06
CA SER A 195 15.04 7.71 18.50
C SER A 195 15.34 6.25 18.83
N ILE A 196 16.06 5.52 17.97
CA ILE A 196 16.50 4.14 18.28
C ILE A 196 17.37 4.11 19.55
N GLY A 197 18.24 5.11 19.72
CA GLY A 197 19.05 5.30 20.92
C GLY A 197 18.22 5.42 22.21
N GLU A 198 17.13 6.20 22.17
CA GLU A 198 16.22 6.40 23.30
C GLU A 198 15.39 5.15 23.62
N TYR A 199 15.04 4.35 22.60
CA TYR A 199 14.21 3.15 22.77
C TYR A 199 14.99 1.92 23.27
N GLY A 200 16.32 1.89 23.22
CA GLY A 200 17.06 0.68 23.63
C GLY A 200 18.56 0.76 23.88
N LEU A 201 19.22 1.93 23.89
CA LEU A 201 20.69 1.98 23.91
C LEU A 201 21.34 2.76 25.06
N LEU A 202 20.58 3.21 26.06
CA LEU A 202 21.17 3.93 27.20
C LEU A 202 21.98 3.05 28.16
N GLU A 203 21.98 1.72 28.03
CA GLU A 203 22.63 0.84 29.01
C GLU A 203 23.88 0.09 28.53
N SER A 204 24.16 -0.02 27.22
CA SER A 204 25.28 -0.86 26.73
C SER A 204 26.51 -0.11 26.23
N VAL A 205 26.52 1.22 26.24
CA VAL A 205 27.73 2.02 25.93
C VAL A 205 28.48 2.42 27.21
N ALA A 206 27.93 2.15 28.38
CA ALA A 206 28.51 2.47 29.68
C ALA A 206 29.09 1.26 30.46
N ALA A 207 29.20 0.07 29.86
CA ALA A 207 29.76 -1.13 30.49
C ALA A 207 30.98 -1.66 29.74
#